data_AF-A0A6P8U4F0-F1
#
_entry.id   AF-A0A6P8U4F0-F1
#
_cell.length_a   1.000
_cell.length_b   1.000
_cell.length_c   1.000
_cell.angle_alpha   90.00
_cell.angle_beta   90.00
_cell.angle_gamma   90.00
#
_symmetry.space_group_name_H-M   'P 1'
#
loop_
_entity.id
_entity.type
_entity.pdbx_description
1 polymer ?
#
loop_
_entity_poly.entity_id
_entity_poly.type
_entity_poly.pdbx_seq_one_letter_code
_entity_poly.pdbx_strand_id
1 'polypeptide(L)'
;MTPVLCDIRAKARKLVGYFRSSTLAKEKLVSVQRQLGRPTLKLLQEVETRWNSTYHMLQRLVDLRKPVGAALASLNTEITTLTSAEFTTISGCLSLLSGFNDATIELCEEKNVSGSKVVPLLKMLEQMLHEEMAKTAVAVAKEMGEHLLRQLRETPHTPIYEHHVIGNATGP
;
A
#
# COMPACT_ATOMS: atom_id res chain seq x y z
N MET A 1 0.06 -11.26 9.40
CA MET A 1 0.21 -9.82 9.71
C MET A 1 0.49 -9.71 11.19
N THR A 2 1.58 -9.04 11.60
CA THR A 2 1.95 -8.94 13.01
C THR A 2 0.81 -8.27 13.80
N PRO A 3 0.57 -8.63 15.08
CA PRO A 3 -0.51 -8.03 15.89
C PRO A 3 -0.49 -6.50 15.87
N VAL A 4 0.70 -5.92 15.95
CA VAL A 4 0.93 -4.47 15.88
C VAL A 4 0.36 -3.84 14.61
N LEU A 5 0.58 -4.45 13.44
CA LEU A 5 0.03 -3.92 12.18
C LEU A 5 -1.49 -4.06 12.11
N CYS A 6 -2.05 -5.13 12.69
CA CYS A 6 -3.51 -5.32 12.75
C CYS A 6 -4.16 -4.20 13.56
N ASP A 7 -3.59 -3.84 14.71
CA ASP A 7 -4.09 -2.78 15.57
C ASP A 7 -3.98 -1.41 14.89
N ILE A 8 -2.84 -1.12 14.27
CA ILE A 8 -2.63 0.10 13.48
C ILE A 8 -3.66 0.20 12.35
N ARG A 9 -3.89 -0.88 11.60
CA ARG A 9 -4.89 -0.93 10.53
C ARG A 9 -6.30 -0.67 11.07
N ALA A 10 -6.68 -1.31 12.18
CA ALA A 10 -7.99 -1.12 12.78
C ALA A 10 -8.21 0.34 13.21
N LYS A 11 -7.20 0.95 13.83
CA LYS A 11 -7.23 2.38 14.21
C LYS A 11 -7.31 3.30 13.00
N ALA A 12 -6.53 3.04 11.96
CA ALA A 12 -6.57 3.78 10.70
C ALA A 12 -7.97 3.71 10.04
N ARG A 13 -8.58 2.52 9.99
CA ARG A 13 -9.96 2.33 9.48
C ARG A 13 -10.98 3.14 10.27
N LYS A 14 -10.90 3.13 11.60
CA LYS A 14 -11.81 3.90 12.48
C LYS A 14 -11.67 5.40 12.23
N LEU A 15 -10.44 5.90 12.16
CA LEU A 15 -10.12 7.30 11.86
C LEU A 15 -10.68 7.73 10.50
N VAL A 16 -10.36 6.98 9.44
CA VAL A 16 -10.85 7.26 8.09
C VAL A 16 -12.38 7.17 8.03
N GLY A 17 -12.97 6.16 8.67
CA GLY A 17 -14.41 5.97 8.76
C GLY A 17 -15.12 7.18 9.32
N TYR A 18 -14.62 7.76 10.42
CA TYR A 18 -15.16 8.99 11.01
C TYR A 18 -15.17 10.16 10.02
N PHE A 19 -14.04 10.45 9.36
CA PHE A 19 -13.97 11.50 8.34
C PHE A 19 -14.83 11.18 7.11
N ARG A 20 -15.10 9.90 6.80
CA ARG A 20 -15.97 9.54 5.67
C ARG A 20 -17.45 9.61 5.98
N SER A 21 -17.86 9.44 7.23
CA SER A 21 -19.27 9.52 7.63
C SER A 21 -19.70 10.92 8.07
N SER A 22 -18.81 11.70 8.69
CA SER A 22 -19.14 13.04 9.22
C SER A 22 -18.92 14.15 8.19
N THR A 23 -20.00 14.86 7.81
CA THR A 23 -19.93 16.06 6.95
C THR A 23 -19.06 17.13 7.58
N LEU A 24 -19.24 17.39 8.88
CA LEU A 24 -18.46 18.38 9.64
C LEU A 24 -16.96 18.06 9.59
N ALA A 25 -16.59 16.79 9.78
CA ALA A 25 -15.19 16.38 9.75
C ALA A 25 -14.56 16.55 8.35
N LYS A 26 -15.32 16.26 7.28
CA LYS A 26 -14.87 16.48 5.89
C LYS A 26 -14.63 17.95 5.61
N GLU A 27 -15.59 18.79 5.94
CA GLU A 27 -15.51 20.23 5.74
C GLU A 27 -14.33 20.82 6.51
N LYS A 28 -14.13 20.35 7.76
CA LYS A 28 -13.00 20.78 8.57
C LYS A 28 -11.66 20.37 7.97
N LEU A 29 -11.54 19.12 7.51
CA LEU A 29 -10.33 18.65 6.83
C LEU A 29 -10.02 19.48 5.58
N VAL A 30 -11.03 19.76 4.75
CA VAL A 30 -10.89 20.62 3.56
C VAL A 30 -10.45 22.03 3.94
N SER A 31 -11.06 22.62 4.97
CA SER A 31 -10.71 23.94 5.48
C SER A 31 -9.26 24.01 5.95
N VAL A 32 -8.82 23.04 6.75
CA VAL A 32 -7.43 22.94 7.23
C VAL A 32 -6.46 22.76 6.06
N GLN A 33 -6.79 21.92 5.07
CA GLN A 33 -5.92 21.74 3.90
C GLN A 33 -5.74 23.04 3.11
N ARG A 34 -6.81 23.82 2.94
CA ARG A 34 -6.73 25.15 2.30
C ARG A 34 -5.88 26.14 3.11
N GLN A 35 -6.06 26.18 4.42
CA GLN A 35 -5.26 27.04 5.31
C GLN A 35 -3.76 26.70 5.27
N LEU A 36 -3.43 25.42 5.09
CA LEU A 36 -2.05 24.95 4.94
C LEU A 36 -1.51 25.09 3.50
N GLY A 37 -2.27 25.68 2.58
CA GLY A 37 -1.88 25.83 1.18
C GLY A 37 -1.72 24.48 0.44
N ARG A 38 -2.42 23.44 0.88
CA ARG A 38 -2.33 22.08 0.31
C ARG A 38 -3.52 21.77 -0.61
N PRO A 39 -3.33 20.92 -1.63
CA PRO A 39 -4.44 20.38 -2.40
C PRO A 39 -5.47 19.72 -1.49
N THR A 40 -6.76 19.89 -1.80
CA THR A 40 -7.84 19.25 -1.04
C THR A 40 -8.02 17.81 -1.49
N LEU A 41 -7.74 16.87 -0.60
CA LEU A 41 -7.73 15.44 -0.84
C LEU A 41 -8.67 14.76 0.17
N LYS A 42 -9.45 13.78 -0.30
CA LYS A 42 -10.29 12.95 0.58
C LYS A 42 -9.45 11.83 1.19
N LEU A 43 -9.80 11.39 2.39
CA LEU A 43 -9.27 10.13 2.92
C LEU A 43 -9.82 8.93 2.14
N LEU A 44 -8.97 7.93 1.93
CA LEU A 44 -9.30 6.70 1.20
C LEU A 44 -9.66 5.61 2.20
N GLN A 45 -10.82 4.98 2.02
CA GLN A 45 -11.26 3.86 2.85
C GLN A 45 -10.71 2.56 2.27
N GLU A 46 -10.25 1.68 3.15
CA GLU A 46 -9.89 0.32 2.78
C GLU A 46 -11.12 -0.44 2.26
N VAL A 47 -10.90 -1.27 1.24
CA VAL A 47 -11.90 -2.14 0.62
C VAL A 47 -11.34 -3.55 0.66
N GLU A 48 -11.91 -4.40 1.49
CA GLU A 48 -11.35 -5.74 1.79
C GLU A 48 -11.12 -6.60 0.55
N THR A 49 -11.95 -6.44 -0.49
CA THR A 49 -11.83 -7.18 -1.75
C THR A 49 -10.78 -6.63 -2.71
N ARG A 50 -10.18 -5.47 -2.42
CA ARG A 50 -9.14 -4.84 -3.24
C ARG A 50 -7.82 -4.88 -2.49
N TRP A 51 -6.92 -5.72 -2.98
CA TRP A 51 -5.68 -6.06 -2.29
C TRP A 51 -4.76 -4.86 -2.00
N ASN A 52 -4.73 -3.83 -2.85
CA ASN A 52 -3.96 -2.59 -2.64
C ASN A 52 -4.67 -1.51 -1.81
N SER A 53 -5.92 -1.72 -1.41
CA SER A 53 -6.70 -0.66 -0.76
C SER A 53 -6.14 -0.28 0.61
N THR A 54 -5.58 -1.23 1.37
CA THR A 54 -4.90 -0.98 2.64
C THR A 54 -3.68 -0.08 2.43
N TYR A 55 -2.86 -0.39 1.42
CA TYR A 55 -1.69 0.40 1.05
C TYR A 55 -2.10 1.85 0.76
N HIS A 56 -3.07 2.06 -0.14
CA HIS A 56 -3.52 3.41 -0.50
C HIS A 56 -4.16 4.18 0.66
N MET A 57 -4.93 3.52 1.53
CA MET A 57 -5.49 4.15 2.73
C MET A 57 -4.39 4.66 3.65
N LEU A 58 -3.41 3.80 3.95
CA LEU A 58 -2.32 4.14 4.86
C LEU A 58 -1.40 5.21 4.26
N GLN A 59 -1.07 5.12 2.97
CA GLN A 59 -0.29 6.15 2.26
C GLN A 59 -1.01 7.51 2.32
N ARG A 60 -2.32 7.55 2.02
CA ARG A 60 -3.10 8.79 2.10
C ARG A 60 -3.12 9.38 3.51
N LEU A 61 -3.14 8.54 4.55
CA LEU A 61 -3.07 9.01 5.93
C LEU A 61 -1.69 9.60 6.27
N VAL A 62 -0.60 9.01 5.76
CA VAL A 62 0.75 9.57 5.92
C VAL A 62 0.83 10.94 5.24
N ASP A 63 0.37 11.06 3.99
CA ASP A 63 0.39 12.30 3.22
C ASP A 63 -0.41 13.43 3.90
N LEU A 64 -1.52 13.04 4.54
CA LEU A 64 -2.45 13.95 5.22
C LEU A 64 -2.26 13.99 6.74
N ARG A 65 -1.14 13.46 7.27
CA ARG A 65 -0.88 13.41 8.72
C ARG A 65 -1.08 14.75 9.41
N LYS A 66 -0.49 15.82 8.87
CA LYS A 66 -0.60 17.19 9.41
C LYS A 66 -2.04 17.72 9.37
N PRO A 67 -2.73 17.80 8.20
CA PRO A 67 -4.09 18.32 8.15
C PRO A 67 -5.10 17.47 8.93
N VAL A 68 -4.95 16.14 8.96
CA VAL A 68 -5.82 15.26 9.77
C VAL A 68 -5.66 15.53 11.25
N GLY A 69 -4.42 15.62 11.74
CA GLY A 69 -4.16 15.94 13.16
C GLY A 69 -4.72 17.30 13.56
N ALA A 70 -4.50 18.33 12.74
CA ALA A 70 -5.03 19.66 13.00
C ALA A 70 -6.57 19.73 12.92
N ALA A 71 -7.19 19.00 11.99
CA ALA A 71 -8.64 18.91 11.94
C ALA A 71 -9.21 18.25 13.20
N LEU A 72 -8.67 17.10 13.62
CA LEU A 72 -9.10 16.41 14.84
C LEU A 72 -8.98 17.27 16.10
N ALA A 73 -7.87 18.00 16.25
CA ALA A 73 -7.65 18.88 17.40
C ALA A 73 -8.72 19.99 17.55
N SER A 74 -9.45 20.27 16.48
CA SER A 74 -10.50 21.29 16.45
C SER A 74 -11.93 20.73 16.38
N LEU A 75 -12.08 19.40 16.34
CA LEU A 75 -13.36 18.72 16.33
C LEU A 75 -13.63 18.19 17.75
N ASN A 76 -14.85 18.36 18.24
CA ASN A 76 -15.27 17.75 19.50
C ASN A 76 -15.53 16.24 19.28
N THR A 77 -14.49 15.42 19.37
CA THR A 77 -14.56 13.99 19.08
C THR A 77 -13.57 13.18 19.91
N GLU A 78 -13.98 11.95 20.27
CA GLU A 78 -13.12 10.95 20.93
C GLU A 78 -12.20 10.20 19.94
N ILE A 79 -12.29 10.51 18.64
CA ILE A 79 -11.46 9.86 17.62
C ILE A 79 -10.03 10.39 17.71
N THR A 80 -9.09 9.50 18.03
CA THR A 80 -7.67 9.82 18.12
C THR A 80 -6.95 9.57 16.80
N THR A 81 -5.94 10.39 16.53
CA THR A 81 -5.00 10.15 15.43
C THR A 81 -4.07 8.99 15.73
N LEU A 82 -3.43 8.46 14.68
CA LEU A 82 -2.26 7.60 14.82
C LEU A 82 -1.12 8.36 15.52
N THR A 83 -0.37 7.67 16.37
CA THR A 83 0.79 8.20 17.08
C THR A 83 1.98 8.37 16.14
N SER A 84 2.99 9.12 16.57
CA SER A 84 4.23 9.26 15.80
C SER A 84 4.90 7.91 15.52
N ALA A 85 4.92 7.00 16.50
CA ALA A 85 5.49 5.67 16.35
C ALA A 85 4.69 4.82 15.34
N GLU A 86 3.36 4.87 15.40
CA GLU A 86 2.49 4.17 14.43
C GLU A 86 2.70 4.70 13.01
N PHE A 87 2.83 6.01 12.83
CA PHE A 87 3.17 6.60 11.52
C PHE A 87 4.56 6.18 11.03
N THR A 88 5.56 6.10 11.90
CA THR A 88 6.89 5.59 11.55
C THR A 88 6.81 4.13 11.10
N THR A 89 6.07 3.29 11.84
CA THR A 89 5.86 1.88 11.47
C THR A 89 5.16 1.75 10.11
N ILE A 90 4.09 2.51 9.89
CA ILE A 90 3.38 2.54 8.59
C ILE A 90 4.33 2.96 7.48
N SER A 91 5.10 4.04 7.67
CA SER A 91 5.99 4.56 6.63
C SER A 91 7.06 3.55 6.23
N GLY A 92 7.65 2.85 7.20
CA GLY A 92 8.60 1.78 6.93
C GLY A 92 7.99 0.58 6.21
N CYS A 93 6.71 0.27 6.46
CA CYS A 93 6.02 -0.78 5.72
C CYS A 93 5.63 -0.35 4.30
N LEU A 94 5.16 0.88 4.14
CA LEU A 94 4.77 1.42 2.83
C LEU A 94 5.97 1.52 1.88
N SER A 95 7.17 1.82 2.38
CA SER A 95 8.35 1.88 1.52
C SER A 95 8.67 0.52 0.91
N LEU A 96 8.59 -0.56 1.70
CA LEU A 96 8.75 -1.94 1.22
C LEU A 96 7.67 -2.39 0.24
N LEU A 97 6.43 -1.92 0.42
CA LEU A 97 5.30 -2.29 -0.42
C LEU A 97 5.16 -1.44 -1.69
N SER A 98 5.86 -0.30 -1.76
CA SER A 98 5.75 0.66 -2.86
C SER A 98 6.05 0.02 -4.22
N GLY A 99 7.17 -0.70 -4.35
CA GLY A 99 7.53 -1.33 -5.61
C GLY A 99 6.55 -2.44 -6.04
N PHE A 100 5.89 -3.12 -5.11
CA PHE A 100 4.84 -4.10 -5.44
C PHE A 100 3.58 -3.42 -5.97
N ASN A 101 3.19 -2.31 -5.35
CA ASN A 101 2.08 -1.48 -5.83
C ASN A 101 2.38 -0.95 -7.24
N ASP A 102 3.60 -0.43 -7.47
CA ASP A 102 4.00 0.14 -8.76
C ASP A 102 4.05 -0.92 -9.86
N ALA A 103 4.68 -2.06 -9.59
CA ALA A 103 4.71 -3.20 -10.51
C ALA A 103 3.30 -3.67 -10.85
N THR A 104 2.37 -3.64 -9.89
CA THR A 104 0.98 -4.00 -10.15
C THR A 104 0.29 -3.02 -11.07
N ILE A 105 0.44 -1.71 -10.80
CA ILE A 105 -0.18 -0.68 -11.63
C ILE A 105 0.32 -0.82 -13.07
N GLU A 106 1.63 -0.97 -13.25
CA GLU A 106 2.25 -1.18 -14.57
C GLU A 106 1.70 -2.43 -15.26
N LEU A 107 1.66 -3.57 -14.56
CA LEU A 107 1.13 -4.83 -15.10
C LEU A 107 -0.37 -4.77 -15.42
N CYS A 108 -1.15 -4.00 -14.65
CA CYS A 108 -2.58 -3.78 -14.91
C CYS A 108 -2.82 -2.85 -16.12
N GLU A 109 -1.90 -1.94 -16.41
CA GLU A 109 -1.97 -1.03 -17.56
C GLU A 109 -1.46 -1.67 -18.85
N GLU A 110 -0.63 -2.72 -18.76
CA GLU A 110 -0.17 -3.48 -19.91
C GLU A 110 -1.26 -4.34 -20.54
N LYS A 111 -1.54 -4.08 -21.83
CA LYS A 111 -2.48 -4.89 -22.62
C LYS A 111 -1.97 -6.31 -22.90
N ASN A 112 -0.65 -6.53 -22.84
CA ASN A 112 0.00 -7.83 -23.04
C ASN A 112 1.26 -7.89 -22.16
N VAL A 113 1.13 -8.49 -20.97
CA VAL A 113 2.31 -8.78 -20.13
C VAL A 113 3.08 -9.92 -20.79
N SER A 114 4.22 -9.62 -21.39
CA SER A 114 5.11 -10.66 -21.92
C SER A 114 5.76 -11.42 -20.77
N GLY A 115 5.73 -12.75 -20.81
CA GLY A 115 6.37 -13.60 -19.80
C GLY A 115 7.87 -13.32 -19.61
N SER A 116 8.52 -12.69 -20.60
CA SER A 116 9.92 -12.24 -20.50
C SER A 116 10.17 -11.13 -19.47
N LYS A 117 9.13 -10.42 -19.01
CA LYS A 117 9.24 -9.34 -18.00
C LYS A 117 9.15 -9.84 -16.55
N VAL A 118 8.64 -11.05 -16.34
CA VAL A 118 8.39 -11.59 -14.99
C VAL A 118 9.69 -11.74 -14.21
N VAL A 119 10.71 -12.38 -14.78
CA VAL A 119 11.99 -12.60 -14.09
C VAL A 119 12.71 -11.28 -13.77
N PRO A 120 12.85 -10.31 -14.71
CA PRO A 120 13.38 -9.00 -14.39
C PRO A 120 12.62 -8.26 -13.28
N LEU A 121 11.29 -8.26 -13.31
CA LEU A 121 10.47 -7.60 -12.29
C LEU A 121 10.69 -8.20 -10.90
N LEU A 122 10.75 -9.53 -10.78
CA LEU A 122 10.98 -10.20 -9.50
C LEU A 122 12.36 -9.87 -8.93
N LYS A 123 13.40 -9.83 -9.78
CA LYS A 123 14.75 -9.40 -9.36
C LYS A 123 14.79 -7.94 -8.91
N MET A 124 14.07 -7.06 -9.61
CA MET A 124 13.96 -5.65 -9.21
C MET A 124 13.26 -5.50 -7.85
N LEU A 125 12.17 -6.24 -7.62
CA LEU A 125 11.46 -6.24 -6.34
C LEU A 125 12.33 -6.78 -5.20
N GLU A 126 13.09 -7.86 -5.44
CA GLU A 126 14.03 -8.40 -4.46
C GLU A 126 15.12 -7.40 -4.09
N GLN A 127 15.72 -6.73 -5.08
CA GLN A 127 16.74 -5.70 -4.83
C GLN A 127 16.16 -4.52 -4.04
N MET A 128 14.99 -4.01 -4.44
CA MET A 128 14.30 -2.93 -3.74
C MET A 128 14.01 -3.29 -2.28
N LEU A 129 13.54 -4.50 -2.01
CA LEU A 129 13.31 -4.97 -0.63
C LEU A 129 14.59 -4.98 0.19
N HIS A 130 15.70 -5.48 -0.36
CA HIS A 130 16.99 -5.47 0.34
C HIS A 130 17.44 -4.05 0.69
N GLU A 131 17.33 -3.11 -0.26
CA GLU A 131 17.70 -1.71 -0.05
C GLU A 131 16.83 -1.03 1.02
N GLU A 132 15.51 -1.22 0.96
CA GLU A 132 14.57 -0.62 1.91
C GLU A 132 14.70 -1.23 3.32
N MET A 133 14.94 -2.54 3.42
CA MET A 133 15.20 -3.22 4.69
C MET A 133 16.51 -2.75 5.35
N ALA A 134 17.53 -2.41 4.57
CA ALA A 134 18.79 -1.86 5.08
C ALA A 134 18.62 -0.44 5.65
N LYS A 135 17.72 0.36 5.08
CA LYS A 135 17.45 1.74 5.49
C LYS A 135 16.55 1.83 6.73
N THR A 136 15.60 0.90 6.88
CA THR A 136 14.61 0.96 7.96
C THR A 136 15.18 0.45 9.29
N ALA A 137 14.90 1.16 10.38
CA ALA A 137 15.17 0.68 11.75
C ALA A 137 13.93 0.02 12.39
N VAL A 138 12.78 0.02 11.70
CA VAL A 138 11.51 -0.49 12.24
C VAL A 138 11.51 -2.02 12.17
N ALA A 139 11.56 -2.69 13.32
CA ALA A 139 11.56 -4.15 13.41
C ALA A 139 10.40 -4.81 12.64
N VAL A 140 9.18 -4.30 12.83
CA VAL A 140 7.98 -4.78 12.13
C VAL A 140 8.10 -4.68 10.61
N ALA A 141 8.73 -3.62 10.09
CA ALA A 141 8.97 -3.47 8.66
C ALA A 141 10.01 -4.50 8.18
N LYS A 142 11.09 -4.72 8.94
CA LYS A 142 12.09 -5.75 8.62
C LYS A 142 11.49 -7.15 8.55
N GLU A 143 10.72 -7.54 9.57
CA GLU A 143 10.00 -8.83 9.59
C GLU A 143 9.08 -9.00 8.37
N MET A 144 8.37 -7.94 7.99
CA MET A 144 7.54 -7.95 6.79
C MET A 144 8.39 -8.10 5.52
N GLY A 145 9.50 -7.36 5.41
CA GLY A 145 10.42 -7.45 4.28
C GLY A 145 11.02 -8.85 4.12
N GLU A 146 11.47 -9.47 5.22
CA GLU A 146 11.96 -10.86 5.23
C GLU A 146 10.87 -11.84 4.77
N HIS A 147 9.62 -11.61 5.18
CA HIS A 147 8.50 -12.40 4.74
C HIS A 147 8.21 -12.26 3.24
N LEU A 148 8.23 -11.03 2.72
CA LEU A 148 8.05 -10.74 1.29
C LEU A 148 9.16 -11.37 0.45
N LEU A 149 10.42 -11.25 0.88
CA LEU A 149 11.57 -11.86 0.19
C LEU A 149 11.43 -13.39 0.08
N ARG A 150 11.06 -14.05 1.17
CA ARG A 150 10.84 -15.50 1.17
C ARG A 150 9.74 -15.89 0.18
N GLN A 151 8.61 -15.18 0.17
CA GLN A 151 7.50 -15.46 -0.75
C GLN A 151 7.88 -15.24 -2.22
N LEU A 152 8.65 -14.19 -2.53
CA LEU A 152 9.18 -13.96 -3.88
C LEU A 152 10.04 -15.13 -4.37
N ARG A 153 10.90 -15.68 -3.51
CA ARG A 153 11.81 -16.79 -3.82
C ARG A 153 11.12 -18.15 -3.94
N GLU A 154 10.04 -18.34 -3.20
CA GLU A 154 9.24 -19.58 -3.22
C GLU A 154 8.27 -19.65 -4.40
N THR A 155 8.05 -18.54 -5.12
CA THR A 155 7.15 -18.50 -6.28
C THR A 155 7.80 -19.21 -7.48
N PRO A 156 7.29 -20.37 -7.95
CA PRO A 156 7.89 -21.09 -9.06
C PRO A 156 7.84 -20.23 -10.33
N HIS A 157 9.00 -19.97 -10.94
CA HIS A 157 9.06 -19.35 -12.26
C HIS A 157 8.78 -20.40 -13.33
N THR A 158 7.54 -20.88 -13.42
CA THR A 158 7.14 -21.72 -14.56
C THR A 158 7.11 -20.83 -15.81
N PRO A 159 7.88 -21.15 -16.87
CA PRO A 159 7.71 -20.48 -18.14
C PRO A 159 6.29 -20.77 -18.64
N ILE A 160 5.47 -19.74 -18.81
CA ILE A 160 4.17 -19.85 -19.46
C ILE A 160 4.42 -19.97 -20.97
N TYR A 161 5.11 -21.02 -21.40
CA TYR A 161 5.44 -21.28 -22.80
C TYR A 161 5.38 -22.77 -23.10
N GLU A 162 4.26 -23.44 -22.82
CA GLU A 162 4.05 -24.80 -23.35
C GLU A 162 2.58 -25.21 -23.40
N HIS A 163 1.70 -24.38 -23.97
CA HIS A 163 0.37 -24.85 -24.42
C HIS A 163 -0.14 -24.09 -25.65
N HIS A 164 0.63 -24.08 -26.75
CA HIS A 164 0.02 -23.94 -28.08
C HIS A 164 0.89 -24.44 -29.26
N VAL A 165 1.40 -25.67 -29.20
CA VAL A 165 1.89 -26.34 -30.42
C VAL A 165 1.55 -27.83 -30.39
N ILE A 166 0.28 -28.19 -30.63
CA ILE A 166 -0.03 -29.41 -31.41
C ILE A 166 -1.34 -29.15 -32.17
N GLY A 167 -1.24 -28.87 -33.45
CA GLY A 167 -2.39 -28.67 -34.33
C GLY A 167 -1.95 -28.23 -35.70
N ASN A 168 -1.30 -29.12 -36.46
CA ASN A 168 -1.54 -29.33 -37.90
C ASN A 168 -0.55 -30.33 -38.51
N ALA A 169 -0.98 -31.58 -38.57
CA ALA A 169 -0.57 -32.63 -39.50
C ALA A 169 -1.82 -33.56 -39.54
N THR A 170 -2.49 -33.89 -40.64
CA THR A 170 -2.15 -34.03 -42.05
C THR A 170 -3.46 -34.10 -42.85
N GLY A 171 -3.56 -33.39 -43.99
CA GLY A 171 -4.34 -33.85 -45.16
C GLY A 171 -3.50 -34.87 -45.95
N PRO A 172 -4.10 -35.71 -46.81
CA PRO A 172 -4.94 -35.27 -47.93
C PRO A 172 -6.41 -35.71 -47.87
#